data_AF-A0A2N2S5B3-F1
#
_entry.id   AF-A0A2N2S5B3-F1
#
_cell.length_a   1.000
_cell.length_b   1.000
_cell.length_c   1.000
_cell.angle_alpha   90.00
_cell.angle_beta   90.00
_cell.angle_gamma   90.00
#
_symmetry.space_group_name_H-M   'P 1'
#
loop_
_entity.id
_entity.type
_entity.pdbx_description
1 polymer ?
#
loop_
_entity_poly.entity_id
_entity_poly.type
_entity_poly.pdbx_seq_one_letter_code
_entity_poly.pdbx_strand_id
1 'polypeptide(L)'
;LAVGLYGEVLPNQNGAPLRLVVPWKYGFKSAKSIVAIRLRETPPATAWNTSAPQEYGFYSNVNPEVDHPRWSQATERRIGDLRKRPTMMFNGYADQVASLYQGMDLRKDY
;
A
#
# COMPACT_ATOMS: atom_id res chain seq x y z
N LEU A 1 -11.03 -6.61 -5.18
CA LEU A 1 -10.80 -5.93 -6.47
C LEU A 1 -11.83 -4.82 -6.59
N ALA A 2 -11.46 -3.65 -7.12
CA ALA A 2 -12.35 -2.51 -7.29
C ALA A 2 -12.65 -2.30 -8.78
N VAL A 3 -13.93 -2.06 -9.09
CA VAL A 3 -14.46 -1.75 -10.44
C VAL A 3 -15.24 -0.43 -10.48
N GLY A 4 -15.55 0.13 -9.31
CA GLY A 4 -16.29 1.37 -9.15
C GLY A 4 -15.79 2.22 -7.98
N LEU A 5 -16.21 3.48 -7.96
CA LEU A 5 -15.94 4.45 -6.91
C LEU A 5 -17.14 5.42 -6.81
N TYR A 6 -17.62 5.67 -5.58
CA TYR A 6 -18.78 6.52 -5.30
C TYR A 6 -20.06 6.14 -6.06
N GLY A 7 -20.34 4.84 -6.20
CA GLY A 7 -21.54 4.33 -6.88
C GLY A 7 -21.43 4.25 -8.40
N GLU A 8 -20.36 4.81 -8.98
CA GLU A 8 -20.12 4.84 -10.43
C GLU A 8 -18.98 3.92 -10.85
N VAL A 9 -18.88 3.64 -12.15
CA VAL A 9 -17.71 2.94 -12.73
C VAL A 9 -16.41 3.70 -12.46
N LEU A 10 -15.31 2.98 -12.28
CA LEU A 10 -14.00 3.59 -12.03
C LEU A 10 -13.65 4.57 -13.17
N PRO A 11 -13.25 5.81 -12.85
CA PRO A 11 -12.65 6.71 -13.83
C PRO A 11 -11.25 6.23 -14.26
N ASN A 12 -10.81 6.60 -15.48
CA ASN A 12 -9.52 6.20 -16.03
C ASN A 12 -8.33 6.59 -15.13
N GLN A 13 -8.36 7.78 -14.52
CA GLN A 13 -7.33 8.24 -13.59
C GLN A 13 -7.19 7.37 -12.34
N ASN A 14 -8.25 6.66 -11.96
CA ASN A 14 -8.25 5.72 -10.85
C ASN A 14 -7.83 4.30 -11.27
N GLY A 15 -7.60 4.04 -12.56
CA GLY A 15 -7.11 2.76 -13.05
C GLY A 15 -8.22 1.79 -13.48
N ALA A 16 -9.25 2.32 -14.13
CA ALA A 16 -10.27 1.54 -14.81
C ALA A 16 -9.67 0.53 -15.83
N PRO A 17 -10.41 -0.53 -16.20
CA PRO A 17 -11.71 -0.93 -15.64
C PRO A 17 -11.58 -1.70 -14.31
N LEU A 18 -10.36 -2.14 -13.97
CA LEU A 18 -10.10 -3.02 -12.83
C LEU A 18 -8.86 -2.55 -12.06
N ARG A 19 -9.02 -2.33 -10.76
CA ARG A 19 -7.96 -1.89 -9.84
C ARG A 19 -7.83 -2.86 -8.65
N LEU A 20 -6.62 -3.12 -8.19
CA LEU A 20 -6.37 -3.75 -6.89
C LEU A 20 -6.42 -2.70 -5.77
N VAL A 21 -7.04 -3.03 -4.64
CA VAL A 21 -7.05 -2.19 -3.44
C VAL A 21 -6.62 -3.04 -2.26
N VAL A 22 -5.54 -2.65 -1.58
CA VAL A 22 -5.04 -3.30 -0.36
C VAL A 22 -4.89 -2.21 0.72
N PRO A 23 -5.89 -2.05 1.62
CA PRO A 23 -6.04 -0.81 2.40
C PRO A 23 -4.98 -0.61 3.49
N TRP A 24 -4.32 -1.68 3.94
CA TRP A 24 -3.29 -1.61 4.98
C TRP A 24 -1.86 -1.42 4.45
N LYS A 25 -1.70 -1.30 3.12
CA LYS A 25 -0.41 -1.13 2.44
C LYS A 25 -0.32 0.24 1.78
N TYR A 26 0.91 0.72 1.54
CA TYR A 26 1.12 1.94 0.76
C TYR A 26 0.52 1.83 -0.65
N GLY A 27 0.04 2.96 -1.18
CA GLY A 27 -0.80 2.99 -2.38
C GLY A 27 -0.18 2.40 -3.64
N PHE A 28 1.16 2.31 -3.72
CA PHE A 28 1.85 1.73 -4.86
C PHE A 28 1.69 0.21 -4.99
N LYS A 29 1.26 -0.50 -3.94
CA LYS A 29 0.90 -1.92 -4.01
C LYS A 29 -0.47 -2.15 -4.69
N SER A 30 -1.27 -1.10 -4.84
CA SER A 30 -2.61 -1.13 -5.43
C SER A 30 -2.56 -0.80 -6.93
N ALA A 31 -2.23 -1.82 -7.73
CA ALA A 31 -2.05 -1.72 -9.19
C ALA A 31 -3.31 -1.19 -9.92
N LYS A 32 -3.08 -0.33 -10.91
CA LYS A 32 -4.10 0.24 -11.83
C LYS A 32 -4.23 -0.62 -13.07
N SER A 33 -5.44 -0.64 -13.66
CA SER A 33 -5.69 -1.17 -15.01
C SER A 33 -5.12 -2.58 -15.21
N ILE A 34 -5.51 -3.50 -14.32
CA ILE A 34 -4.99 -4.86 -14.29
C ILE A 34 -5.47 -5.63 -15.52
N VAL A 35 -4.52 -6.11 -16.33
CA VAL A 35 -4.78 -6.92 -17.52
C VAL A 35 -4.49 -8.41 -17.33
N ALA A 36 -3.70 -8.77 -16.32
CA ALA A 36 -3.32 -10.16 -16.05
C ALA A 36 -3.07 -10.38 -14.55
N ILE A 37 -3.47 -11.55 -14.06
CA ILE A 37 -3.15 -12.05 -12.72
C ILE A 37 -2.49 -13.42 -12.92
N ARG A 38 -1.30 -13.60 -12.35
CA ARG A 38 -0.53 -14.85 -12.45
C ARG A 38 -0.18 -15.32 -11.05
N LEU A 39 -0.44 -16.60 -10.76
CA LEU A 39 0.05 -17.25 -9.56
C LEU A 39 1.48 -17.75 -9.81
N ARG A 40 2.36 -17.54 -8.84
CA ARG A 40 3.79 -17.84 -8.91
C ARG A 40 4.21 -18.44 -7.57
N GLU A 41 5.17 -19.36 -7.62
CA GLU A 41 5.73 -20.00 -6.42
C GLU A 41 6.69 -19.07 -5.66
N THR A 42 7.28 -18.10 -6.35
CA THR A 42 8.23 -17.14 -5.78
C THR A 42 7.71 -15.70 -5.85
N PRO A 43 8.12 -14.82 -4.91
CA PRO A 43 7.75 -13.41 -4.94
C PRO A 43 8.18 -12.73 -6.25
N PRO A 44 7.26 -12.09 -7.00
CA PRO A 44 7.62 -11.40 -8.22
C PRO A 44 8.31 -10.06 -7.93
N ALA A 45 9.10 -9.58 -8.90
CA ALA A 45 9.58 -8.21 -8.90
C ALA A 45 8.39 -7.23 -8.92
N THR A 46 8.53 -6.10 -8.20
CA THR A 46 7.48 -5.06 -8.18
C THR A 46 8.07 -3.73 -8.60
N ALA A 47 7.32 -2.95 -9.39
CA ALA A 47 7.85 -1.78 -10.10
C ALA A 47 8.65 -0.83 -9.19
N TRP A 48 8.09 -0.43 -8.05
CA TRP A 48 8.76 0.49 -7.12
C TRP A 48 9.97 -0.12 -6.40
N ASN A 49 9.90 -1.40 -6.02
CA ASN A 49 11.03 -2.11 -5.43
C ASN A 49 12.17 -2.33 -6.45
N THR A 50 11.86 -2.49 -7.72
CA THR A 50 12.88 -2.55 -8.79
C THR A 50 13.48 -1.18 -9.07
N SER A 51 12.66 -0.11 -9.10
CA SER A 51 13.13 1.24 -9.41
C SER A 51 13.92 1.90 -8.28
N ALA A 52 13.55 1.64 -7.02
CA ALA A 52 14.23 2.20 -5.85
C ALA A 52 14.15 1.21 -4.66
N PRO A 53 14.92 0.11 -4.71
CA PRO A 53 14.87 -0.97 -3.71
C PRO A 53 15.18 -0.50 -2.29
N GLN A 54 15.99 0.55 -2.14
CA GLN A 54 16.33 1.15 -0.86
C GLN A 54 15.18 1.98 -0.24
N GLU A 55 14.13 2.29 -1.00
CA GLU A 55 13.00 3.12 -0.58
C GLU A 55 11.70 2.34 -0.44
N TYR A 56 11.49 1.35 -1.30
CA TYR A 56 10.23 0.61 -1.38
C TYR A 56 10.50 -0.89 -1.29
N GLY A 57 10.09 -1.52 -0.19
CA GLY A 57 10.21 -2.97 -0.04
C GLY A 57 9.07 -3.75 -0.69
N PHE A 58 9.06 -5.06 -0.49
CA PHE A 58 8.05 -5.94 -1.11
C PHE A 58 6.71 -5.88 -0.38
N TYR A 59 6.71 -5.87 0.96
CA TYR A 59 5.48 -5.99 1.74
C TYR A 59 4.78 -4.64 1.87
N SER A 60 5.52 -3.57 2.15
CA SER A 60 5.02 -2.18 2.15
C SER A 60 3.76 -1.98 2.97
N ASN A 61 3.72 -2.60 4.15
CA ASN A 61 2.71 -2.34 5.16
C ASN A 61 2.84 -0.89 5.64
N VAL A 62 1.71 -0.20 5.83
CA VAL A 62 1.74 1.13 6.44
C VAL A 62 2.21 1.00 7.88
N ASN A 63 3.34 1.63 8.20
CA ASN A 63 3.98 1.53 9.51
C ASN A 63 4.52 2.92 9.92
N PRO A 64 3.95 3.58 10.94
CA PRO A 64 4.41 4.90 11.38
C PRO A 64 5.78 4.90 12.07
N GLU A 65 6.27 3.73 12.47
CA GLU A 65 7.58 3.58 13.14
C GLU A 65 8.74 3.35 12.17
N VAL A 66 8.45 3.19 10.87
CA VAL A 66 9.46 2.96 9.83
C VAL A 66 9.38 4.12 8.84
N ASP A 67 10.36 5.01 8.94
CA ASP A 67 10.45 6.16 8.07
C ASP A 67 10.89 5.76 6.65
N HIS A 68 10.45 6.55 5.67
CA HIS A 68 11.01 6.49 4.34
C HIS A 68 12.39 7.16 4.36
N PRO A 69 13.38 6.75 3.53
CA PRO A 69 14.73 7.34 3.57
C PRO A 69 14.79 8.87 3.41
N ARG A 70 13.74 9.47 2.86
CA ARG A 70 13.65 10.92 2.58
C ARG A 70 12.65 11.68 3.46
N TRP A 71 11.79 11.00 4.23
CA TRP A 71 10.79 11.67 5.08
C TRP A 71 10.21 10.72 6.14
N SER A 72 9.71 11.30 7.24
CA SER A 72 9.04 10.51 8.26
C SER A 72 7.64 10.06 7.85
N GLN A 73 7.29 8.82 8.22
CA GLN A 73 5.97 8.24 8.00
C GLN A 73 5.04 8.38 9.22
N ALA A 74 5.52 8.95 10.33
CA ALA A 74 4.77 9.08 11.58
C ALA A 74 3.51 9.94 11.46
N THR A 75 3.45 10.86 10.48
CA THR A 75 2.27 11.71 10.23
C THR A 75 1.89 11.74 8.76
N GLU A 76 0.61 11.88 8.50
CA GLU A 76 0.04 11.99 7.16
C GLU A 76 -0.85 13.23 7.02
N ARG A 77 -1.13 13.62 5.78
CA ARG A 77 -2.12 14.64 5.45
C ARG A 77 -3.26 13.99 4.69
N ARG A 78 -4.40 13.84 5.36
CA ARG A 78 -5.63 13.40 4.71
C ARG A 78 -6.07 14.50 3.74
N ILE A 79 -6.37 14.11 2.50
CA ILE A 79 -6.87 15.06 1.49
C ILE A 79 -8.22 15.60 1.95
N GLY A 80 -8.33 16.92 2.02
CA GLY A 80 -9.49 17.64 2.56
C GLY A 80 -9.26 18.25 3.95
N ASP A 81 -8.27 17.77 4.71
CA ASP A 81 -7.96 18.27 6.05
C ASP A 81 -6.94 19.41 6.00
N LEU A 82 -7.08 20.40 6.90
CA LEU A 82 -6.14 21.53 7.02
C LEU A 82 -4.83 21.17 7.75
N ARG A 83 -4.89 20.22 8.70
CA ARG A 83 -3.76 19.81 9.55
C ARG A 83 -3.35 18.37 9.26
N LYS A 84 -2.08 18.06 9.55
CA LYS A 84 -1.60 16.68 9.57
C LYS A 84 -2.18 15.91 10.75
N ARG A 85 -2.24 14.58 10.64
CA ARG A 85 -2.65 13.65 11.70
C ARG A 85 -1.62 12.52 11.83
N PRO A 86 -1.56 11.84 12.98
CA PRO A 86 -0.73 10.64 13.14
C PRO A 86 -1.14 9.55 12.14
N THR A 87 -0.16 8.89 11.54
CA THR A 87 -0.38 7.71 10.70
C THR A 87 -0.67 6.51 11.59
N MET A 88 -1.66 5.70 11.25
CA MET A 88 -2.01 4.50 12.01
C MET A 88 -1.24 3.28 11.51
N MET A 89 -0.83 2.40 12.42
CA MET A 89 -0.27 1.09 12.08
C MET A 89 -1.26 0.29 11.21
N PHE A 90 -0.76 -0.35 10.15
CA PHE A 90 -1.57 -1.03 9.13
C PHE A 90 -2.71 -0.16 8.58
N ASN A 91 -2.52 1.17 8.56
CA ASN A 91 -3.53 2.15 8.17
C ASN A 91 -4.87 2.01 8.94
N GLY A 92 -4.80 1.57 10.21
CA GLY A 92 -5.97 1.35 11.07
C GLY A 92 -6.61 -0.03 10.95
N TYR A 93 -6.00 -0.96 10.20
CA TYR A 93 -6.51 -2.32 10.01
C TYR A 93 -5.74 -3.38 10.81
N ALA A 94 -5.07 -2.97 11.89
CA ALA A 94 -4.18 -3.85 12.65
C ALA A 94 -4.90 -5.11 13.15
N ASP A 95 -6.09 -4.96 13.73
CA ASP A 95 -6.87 -6.07 14.29
C ASP A 95 -7.23 -7.14 13.24
N GLN A 96 -7.32 -6.75 11.97
CA GLN A 96 -7.71 -7.63 10.88
C GLN A 96 -6.50 -8.31 10.20
N VAL A 97 -5.33 -7.68 10.21
CA VAL A 97 -4.21 -8.10 9.34
C VAL A 97 -2.92 -8.41 10.09
N ALA A 98 -2.78 -8.01 11.35
CA ALA A 98 -1.53 -8.20 12.10
C ALA A 98 -1.14 -9.68 12.23
N SER A 99 -2.13 -10.58 12.33
CA SER A 99 -1.91 -12.02 12.40
C SER A 99 -1.16 -12.58 11.19
N LEU A 100 -1.31 -11.98 10.00
CA LEU A 100 -0.65 -12.42 8.77
C LEU A 100 0.87 -12.17 8.77
N TYR A 101 1.36 -11.32 9.67
CA TYR A 101 2.76 -10.91 9.73
C TYR A 101 3.44 -11.29 11.06
N GLN A 102 2.81 -12.17 11.85
CA GLN A 102 3.39 -12.62 13.12
C GLN A 102 4.74 -13.31 12.89
N GLY A 103 5.74 -12.93 13.69
CA GLY A 103 7.10 -13.46 13.58
C GLY A 103 7.96 -12.81 12.49
N MET A 104 7.43 -11.88 11.70
CA MET A 104 8.20 -11.10 10.73
C MET A 104 8.83 -9.86 11.36
N ASP A 105 9.96 -9.43 10.81
CA ASP A 105 10.61 -8.18 11.20
C ASP A 105 10.07 -7.04 10.31
N LEU A 106 9.01 -6.37 10.77
CA LEU A 106 8.32 -5.31 10.04
C LEU A 106 9.20 -4.07 9.75
N ARG A 107 10.40 -3.99 10.32
CA ARG A 107 11.39 -2.94 10.01
C ARG A 107 12.36 -3.34 8.89
N LYS A 108 12.44 -4.62 8.56
CA LYS A 108 13.18 -5.15 7.40
C LYS A 108 12.24 -5.51 6.25
N ASP A 109 11.05 -5.97 6.60
CA ASP A 109 9.98 -6.38 5.70
C ASP A 109 8.99 -5.22 5.41
N TYR A 110 9.50 -4.03 5.06
CA TYR A 110 8.68 -2.86 4.68
C TYR A 110 8.46 -2.74 3.17
#